data_AF-A0A090QB43-F1
#
_entry.id   AF-A0A090QB43-F1
#
_cell.length_a   1.000
_cell.length_b   1.000
_cell.length_c   1.000
_cell.angle_alpha   90.00
_cell.angle_beta   90.00
_cell.angle_gamma   90.00
#
_symmetry.space_group_name_H-M   'P 1'
#
loop_
_entity.id
_entity.type
_entity.pdbx_description
1 polymer ?
#
loop_
_entity_poly.entity_id
_entity_poly.type
_entity_poly.pdbx_seq_one_letter_code
_entity_poly.pdbx_strand_id
1 'polypeptide(L)'
;MKETLQSFYTERITQFKNHRDSIKNQLRLSSTIRLLLFVAGAAGVYFLWSQWQVAVVIAVATFILFLFLVSRHENLKRKRDFQQALLDRNELELKMLDRKYYDRVDGSQFLKDDHEFSRDIDLLGPGSFFQDLNRSVTKDGVATLAAQFLSNDLTGISQKQEAIKELSEKIDFRHNYGGATATLLNNEKDPKGMLTWIKSYEAFVPSLFSWLPWVWFTVSILLGVAYFNDWVNGYIFSAAFFGGLAVTGKYIKRITAFSANISSLELFFQQYSQLILAVEKESFKSDLLIGLKSRIMVGDTPALSDLKS
;
A
#
# COMPACT_ATOMS: atom_id res chain seq x y z
N MET A 1 9.57 30.71 -19.56
CA MET A 1 8.79 29.47 -19.28
C MET A 1 9.65 28.37 -18.66
N LYS A 2 10.82 28.03 -19.23
CA LYS A 2 11.72 27.01 -18.63
C LYS A 2 12.29 27.44 -17.28
N GLU A 3 12.85 28.65 -17.19
CA GLU A 3 13.41 29.18 -15.93
C GLU A 3 12.37 29.32 -14.81
N THR A 4 11.14 29.72 -15.16
CA THR A 4 10.01 29.83 -14.22
C THR A 4 9.54 28.48 -13.69
N LEU A 5 9.65 27.40 -14.48
CA LEU A 5 9.33 26.04 -14.03
C LEU A 5 10.47 25.42 -13.22
N GLN A 6 11.71 25.69 -13.59
CA GLN A 6 12.88 25.24 -12.83
C GLN A 6 12.90 25.86 -11.43
N SER A 7 12.62 27.16 -11.30
CA SER A 7 12.51 27.80 -9.99
C SER A 7 11.37 27.22 -9.16
N PHE A 8 10.19 27.02 -9.76
CA PHE A 8 9.03 26.41 -9.12
C PHE A 8 9.32 25.00 -8.56
N TYR A 9 9.93 24.11 -9.36
CA TYR A 9 10.26 22.77 -8.88
C TYR A 9 11.39 22.79 -7.84
N THR A 10 12.37 23.68 -7.97
CA THR A 10 13.46 23.82 -6.99
C THR A 10 12.95 24.27 -5.63
N GLU A 11 12.01 25.22 -5.60
CA GLU A 11 11.35 25.67 -4.37
C GLU A 11 10.57 24.51 -3.73
N ARG A 12 9.77 23.78 -4.51
CA ARG A 12 9.02 22.61 -4.03
C ARG A 12 9.91 21.50 -3.48
N ILE A 13 11.03 21.21 -4.13
CA ILE A 13 12.01 20.23 -3.63
C ILE A 13 12.51 20.67 -2.25
N THR A 14 12.86 21.94 -2.09
CA THR A 14 13.31 22.47 -0.80
C THR A 14 12.23 22.36 0.26
N GLN A 15 10.98 22.72 -0.07
CA GLN A 15 9.84 22.58 0.84
C GLN A 15 9.61 21.12 1.25
N PHE A 16 9.48 20.18 0.31
CA PHE A 16 9.23 18.77 0.61
C PHE A 16 10.41 18.11 1.34
N LYS A 17 11.65 18.52 1.03
CA LYS A 17 12.85 18.09 1.73
C LYS A 17 12.81 18.49 3.21
N ASN A 18 12.47 19.74 3.50
CA ASN A 18 12.33 20.24 4.87
C ASN A 18 11.23 19.50 5.65
N HIS A 19 10.07 19.27 5.03
CA HIS A 19 8.98 18.52 5.64
C HIS A 19 9.37 17.06 5.93
N ARG A 20 10.00 16.40 4.95
CA ARG A 20 10.51 15.03 5.11
C ARG A 20 11.54 14.94 6.24
N ASP A 21 12.47 15.88 6.31
CA ASP A 21 13.54 15.87 7.32
C ASP A 21 13.00 16.15 8.73
N SER A 22 11.98 17.00 8.85
CA SER A 22 11.22 17.18 10.11
C SER A 22 10.56 15.86 10.56
N ILE A 23 9.88 15.15 9.66
CA ILE A 23 9.26 13.85 9.99
C ILE A 23 10.34 12.80 10.32
N LYS A 24 11.48 12.82 9.63
CA LYS A 24 12.62 11.93 9.93
C LYS A 24 13.14 12.16 11.36
N ASN A 25 13.17 13.40 11.83
CA ASN A 25 13.53 13.71 13.23
C ASN A 25 12.50 13.15 14.21
N GLN A 26 11.21 13.28 13.91
CA GLN A 26 10.13 12.70 14.72
C GLN A 26 10.22 11.16 14.76
N LEU A 27 10.57 10.52 13.64
CA LEU A 27 10.80 9.07 13.59
C LEU A 27 11.99 8.63 14.45
N ARG A 28 13.09 9.39 14.42
CA ARG A 28 14.26 9.14 15.30
C ARG A 28 13.87 9.23 16.78
N LEU A 29 13.19 10.31 17.17
CA LEU A 29 12.71 10.49 18.54
C LEU A 29 11.74 9.38 18.95
N SER A 30 10.79 9.02 18.08
CA SER A 30 9.85 7.92 18.31
C SER A 30 10.56 6.58 18.53
N SER A 31 11.65 6.31 17.82
CA SER A 31 12.47 5.11 18.04
C SER A 31 13.14 5.12 19.42
N THR A 32 13.74 6.26 19.80
CA THR A 32 14.38 6.41 21.12
C THR A 32 13.39 6.27 22.27
N ILE A 33 12.21 6.90 22.18
CA ILE A 33 11.18 6.81 23.21
C ILE A 33 10.70 5.36 23.39
N ARG A 34 10.50 4.60 22.30
CA ARG A 34 10.11 3.18 22.39
C ARG A 34 11.16 2.34 23.11
N LEU A 35 12.44 2.56 22.82
CA LEU A 35 13.54 1.87 23.49
C LEU A 35 13.56 2.20 24.99
N LEU A 36 13.47 3.48 25.34
CA LEU A 36 13.42 3.92 26.73
C LEU A 36 12.20 3.35 27.47
N LEU A 37 11.03 3.33 26.82
CA LEU A 37 9.82 2.75 27.39
C LEU A 37 9.98 1.25 27.66
N PHE A 38 10.60 0.51 26.73
CA PHE A 38 10.85 -0.92 26.90
C PHE A 38 11.80 -1.19 28.08
N VAL A 39 12.90 -0.43 28.16
CA VAL A 39 13.87 -0.55 29.26
C VAL A 39 13.23 -0.16 30.60
N ALA A 40 12.47 0.94 30.64
CA ALA A 40 11.78 1.38 31.85
C ALA A 40 10.71 0.39 32.31
N GLY A 41 9.94 -0.20 31.38
CA GLY A 41 8.96 -1.23 31.69
C GLY A 41 9.60 -2.51 32.23
N ALA A 42 10.69 -2.98 31.61
CA ALA A 42 11.43 -4.14 32.09
C ALA A 42 12.04 -3.90 33.48
N ALA A 43 12.64 -2.72 33.71
CA ALA A 43 13.14 -2.32 35.02
C ALA A 43 12.01 -2.26 36.06
N GLY A 44 10.85 -1.68 35.69
CA GLY A 44 9.68 -1.61 36.56
C GLY A 44 9.18 -2.99 37.01
N VAL A 45 9.09 -3.94 36.08
CA VAL A 45 8.71 -5.33 36.38
C VAL A 45 9.76 -6.02 37.28
N TYR A 46 11.05 -5.79 37.02
CA TYR A 46 12.13 -6.36 37.83
C TYR A 46 12.13 -5.84 39.27
N PHE A 47 12.07 -4.53 39.47
CA PHE A 47 12.10 -3.93 40.81
C PHE A 47 10.83 -4.21 41.62
N LEU A 48 9.67 -4.35 40.96
CA LEU A 48 8.38 -4.59 41.61
C LEU A 48 7.97 -6.07 41.58
N TRP A 49 8.89 -6.98 41.29
CA TRP A 49 8.61 -8.42 41.20
C TRP A 49 8.00 -9.00 42.48
N SER A 50 8.40 -8.47 43.64
CA SER A 50 7.86 -8.87 44.95
C SER A 50 6.34 -8.59 45.07
N GLN A 51 5.83 -7.60 44.33
CA GLN A 51 4.42 -7.23 44.27
C GLN A 51 3.84 -7.60 42.89
N TRP A 52 3.59 -8.90 42.69
CA TRP A 52 3.22 -9.45 41.37
C TRP A 52 2.01 -8.77 40.72
N GLN A 53 1.02 -8.34 41.51
CA GLN A 53 -0.17 -7.63 41.00
C GLN A 53 0.23 -6.27 40.37
N VAL A 54 1.12 -5.53 41.02
CA VAL A 54 1.62 -4.23 40.53
C VAL A 54 2.53 -4.43 39.31
N ALA A 55 3.38 -5.45 39.32
CA ALA A 55 4.24 -5.79 38.20
C ALA A 55 3.42 -6.13 36.93
N VAL A 56 2.32 -6.89 37.08
CA VAL A 56 1.41 -7.21 35.96
C VAL A 56 0.74 -5.94 35.42
N VAL A 57 0.24 -5.05 36.29
CA VAL A 57 -0.37 -3.78 35.85
C VAL A 57 0.63 -2.93 35.05
N ILE A 58 1.88 -2.83 35.52
CA ILE A 58 2.93 -2.08 34.82
C ILE A 58 3.29 -2.73 33.49
N ALA A 59 3.39 -4.07 33.44
CA ALA A 59 3.66 -4.79 32.21
C ALA A 59 2.56 -4.53 31.17
N VAL A 60 1.30 -4.65 31.56
CA VAL A 60 0.14 -4.40 30.68
C VAL A 60 0.10 -2.93 30.24
N ALA A 61 0.27 -1.98 31.15
CA ALA A 61 0.29 -0.55 30.81
C ALA A 61 1.42 -0.19 29.84
N THR A 62 2.63 -0.71 30.09
CA THR A 62 3.79 -0.52 29.19
C THR A 62 3.49 -1.13 27.82
N PHE A 63 2.90 -2.32 27.77
CA PHE A 63 2.56 -3.00 26.53
C PHE A 63 1.54 -2.22 25.69
N ILE A 64 0.46 -1.73 26.30
CA ILE A 64 -0.54 -0.90 25.62
C ILE A 64 0.09 0.38 25.08
N LEU A 65 0.90 1.07 25.89
CA LEU A 65 1.59 2.29 25.46
C LEU A 65 2.58 2.00 24.33
N PHE A 66 3.29 0.87 24.38
CA PHE A 66 4.21 0.44 23.33
C PHE A 66 3.48 0.21 22.01
N LEU A 67 2.33 -0.48 22.01
CA LEU A 67 1.51 -0.70 20.82
C LEU A 67 1.02 0.64 20.22
N PHE A 68 0.60 1.58 21.07
CA PHE A 68 0.23 2.92 20.62
C PHE A 68 1.41 3.64 19.93
N LEU A 69 2.61 3.57 20.52
CA LEU A 69 3.82 4.17 19.94
C LEU A 69 4.21 3.50 18.60
N VAL A 70 4.05 2.18 18.47
CA VAL A 70 4.29 1.45 17.22
C VAL A 70 3.34 1.93 16.13
N SER A 71 2.03 2.02 16.42
CA SER A 71 1.05 2.53 15.46
C SER A 71 1.34 3.98 15.03
N ARG A 72 1.70 4.85 15.98
CA ARG A 72 2.13 6.22 15.67
C ARG A 72 3.38 6.26 14.80
N HIS A 73 4.36 5.38 15.05
CA HIS A 73 5.58 5.30 14.25
C HIS A 73 5.30 4.91 12.80
N GLU A 74 4.44 3.91 12.58
CA GLU A 74 4.03 3.50 11.23
C GLU A 74 3.30 4.63 10.49
N ASN A 75 2.45 5.39 11.19
CA ASN A 75 1.81 6.58 10.61
C ASN A 75 2.82 7.66 10.20
N LEU A 76 3.85 7.93 11.02
CA LEU A 76 4.91 8.88 10.68
C LEU A 76 5.76 8.38 9.51
N LYS A 77 6.02 7.08 9.44
CA LYS A 77 6.76 6.45 8.34
C LYS A 77 6.02 6.63 7.01
N ARG A 78 4.72 6.33 6.98
CA ARG A 78 3.86 6.57 5.80
C ARG A 78 3.87 8.03 5.35
N LYS A 79 3.78 8.98 6.29
CA LYS A 79 3.87 10.42 5.96
C LYS A 79 5.22 10.79 5.37
N ARG A 80 6.33 10.26 5.92
CA ARG A 80 7.68 10.48 5.39
C ARG A 80 7.84 9.91 3.98
N ASP A 81 7.31 8.72 3.74
CA ASP A 81 7.41 8.05 2.44
C ASP A 81 6.60 8.80 1.37
N PHE A 82 5.41 9.31 1.73
CA PHE A 82 4.65 10.21 0.86
C PHE A 82 5.40 11.50 0.51
N GLN A 83 6.01 12.15 1.50
CA GLN A 83 6.83 13.35 1.27
C GLN A 83 8.06 13.05 0.41
N GLN A 84 8.68 11.88 0.60
CA GLN A 84 9.78 11.42 -0.24
C GLN A 84 9.31 11.20 -1.69
N ALA A 85 8.16 10.57 -1.90
CA ALA A 85 7.61 10.36 -3.24
C ALA A 85 7.30 11.69 -3.96
N LEU A 86 6.81 12.70 -3.23
CA LEU A 86 6.62 14.05 -3.78
C LEU A 86 7.97 14.68 -4.16
N LEU A 87 8.98 14.57 -3.30
CA LEU A 87 10.33 15.07 -3.58
C LEU A 87 10.93 14.39 -4.82
N ASP A 88 10.91 13.06 -4.88
CA ASP A 88 11.43 12.27 -6.00
C ASP A 88 10.76 12.66 -7.32
N ARG A 89 9.46 12.95 -7.28
CA ARG A 89 8.71 13.40 -8.46
C ARG A 89 9.13 14.80 -8.92
N ASN A 90 9.33 15.75 -8.02
CA ASN A 90 9.79 17.09 -8.42
C ASN A 90 11.26 17.06 -8.91
N GLU A 91 12.12 16.25 -8.28
CA GLU A 91 13.49 16.02 -8.78
C GLU A 91 13.50 15.38 -10.16
N LEU A 92 12.59 14.44 -10.40
CA LEU A 92 12.37 13.85 -11.72
C LEU A 92 11.96 14.92 -12.74
N GLU A 93 10.97 15.78 -12.44
CA GLU A 93 10.54 16.83 -13.38
C GLU A 93 11.69 17.80 -13.73
N LEU A 94 12.56 18.14 -12.78
CA LEU A 94 13.78 18.90 -13.07
C LEU A 94 14.71 18.16 -14.04
N LYS A 95 14.95 16.87 -13.83
CA LYS A 95 15.76 16.05 -14.76
C LYS A 95 15.15 15.99 -16.15
N MET A 96 13.82 15.86 -16.25
CA MET A 96 13.09 15.87 -17.53
C MET A 96 13.30 17.22 -18.26
N LEU A 97 13.19 18.34 -17.55
CA LEU A 97 13.45 19.68 -18.12
C LEU A 97 14.88 19.84 -18.66
N ASP A 98 15.84 19.13 -18.07
CA ASP A 98 17.24 19.08 -18.50
C ASP A 98 17.54 17.99 -19.54
N ARG A 99 16.51 17.31 -20.07
CA ARG A 99 16.61 16.19 -21.03
C ARG A 99 17.43 15.00 -20.50
N LYS A 100 17.46 14.80 -19.18
CA LYS A 100 18.13 13.67 -18.52
C LYS A 100 17.13 12.56 -18.20
N TYR A 101 16.63 11.89 -19.24
CA TYR A 101 15.56 10.87 -19.12
C TYR A 101 15.93 9.48 -19.64
N TYR A 102 17.18 9.25 -20.06
CA TYR A 102 17.63 7.98 -20.64
C TYR A 102 17.53 6.77 -19.69
N ASP A 103 17.47 6.99 -18.38
CA ASP A 103 17.30 5.93 -17.37
C ASP A 103 15.84 5.48 -17.21
N ARG A 104 14.89 6.10 -17.93
CA ARG A 104 13.46 5.79 -17.84
C ARG A 104 13.05 4.66 -18.77
N VAL A 105 11.88 4.09 -18.47
CA VAL A 105 11.24 3.09 -19.35
C VAL A 105 11.05 3.68 -20.74
N ASP A 106 11.75 3.09 -21.70
CA ASP A 106 11.83 3.52 -23.08
C ASP A 106 10.70 2.97 -23.97
N GLY A 107 9.94 1.99 -23.45
CA GLY A 107 8.84 1.37 -24.17
C GLY A 107 9.28 0.38 -25.26
N SER A 108 10.57 0.02 -25.31
CA SER A 108 11.12 -0.95 -26.28
C SER A 108 10.38 -2.29 -26.24
N GLN A 109 9.92 -2.72 -25.07
CA GLN A 109 9.10 -3.92 -24.87
C GLN A 109 7.75 -3.93 -25.61
N PHE A 110 7.28 -2.78 -26.12
CA PHE A 110 6.03 -2.66 -26.88
C PHE A 110 6.25 -2.53 -28.39
N LEU A 111 7.51 -2.46 -28.84
CA LEU A 111 7.83 -2.53 -30.26
C LEU A 111 7.43 -3.91 -30.79
N LYS A 112 6.60 -3.94 -31.83
CA LYS A 112 6.36 -5.14 -32.64
C LYS A 112 7.08 -4.95 -33.96
N ASP A 113 7.65 -6.02 -34.50
CA ASP A 113 8.46 -5.96 -35.72
C ASP A 113 7.70 -5.51 -36.99
N ASP A 114 6.37 -5.47 -36.96
CA ASP A 114 5.50 -5.26 -38.14
C ASP A 114 4.57 -4.03 -38.02
N HIS A 115 4.89 -3.06 -37.16
CA HIS A 115 4.10 -1.81 -37.09
C HIS A 115 4.60 -0.78 -38.11
N GLU A 116 3.75 -0.40 -39.08
CA GLU A 116 4.05 0.51 -40.21
C GLU A 116 4.71 1.86 -39.83
N PHE A 117 4.58 2.32 -38.58
CA PHE A 117 5.02 3.67 -38.17
C PHE A 117 5.95 3.68 -36.96
N SER A 118 6.27 2.54 -36.34
CA SER A 118 7.01 2.53 -35.07
C SER A 118 8.52 2.78 -35.22
N ARG A 119 9.05 2.70 -36.45
CA ARG A 119 10.49 2.85 -36.74
C ARG A 119 10.86 4.18 -37.43
N ASP A 120 9.90 4.85 -38.07
CA ASP A 120 10.18 6.07 -38.86
C ASP A 120 10.12 7.36 -38.03
N ILE A 121 9.34 7.32 -36.95
CA ILE A 121 9.25 8.36 -35.94
C ILE A 121 9.68 7.70 -34.64
N ASP A 122 10.72 8.21 -33.97
CA ASP A 122 11.29 7.68 -32.73
C ASP A 122 10.26 7.70 -31.58
N LEU A 123 9.19 6.91 -31.69
CA LEU A 123 8.03 6.87 -30.82
C LEU A 123 8.30 6.05 -29.58
N LEU A 124 9.01 4.92 -29.74
CA LEU A 124 9.38 3.99 -28.67
C LEU A 124 10.87 3.63 -28.81
N GLY A 125 11.50 3.26 -27.70
CA GLY A 125 12.92 2.93 -27.62
C GLY A 125 13.79 4.06 -27.03
N PRO A 126 15.11 3.86 -26.95
CA PRO A 126 16.01 4.81 -26.29
C PRO A 126 16.00 6.18 -26.97
N GLY A 127 15.80 7.24 -26.19
CA GLY A 127 15.71 8.61 -26.69
C GLY A 127 14.36 9.00 -27.31
N SER A 128 13.37 8.10 -27.29
CA SER A 128 12.07 8.30 -27.94
C SER A 128 11.18 9.36 -27.28
N PHE A 129 10.18 9.82 -28.02
CA PHE A 129 9.11 10.68 -27.49
C PHE A 129 8.35 10.02 -26.35
N PHE A 130 8.15 8.70 -26.38
CA PHE A 130 7.54 8.00 -25.26
C PHE A 130 8.40 8.10 -24.00
N GLN A 131 9.72 7.90 -24.13
CA GLN A 131 10.62 7.97 -22.98
C GLN A 131 10.64 9.38 -22.35
N ASP A 132 10.60 10.43 -23.17
CA ASP A 132 10.48 11.82 -22.70
C ASP A 132 9.07 12.14 -22.16
N LEU A 133 8.02 11.54 -22.73
CA LEU A 133 6.64 11.88 -22.35
C LEU A 133 6.12 11.10 -21.12
N ASN A 134 6.66 9.91 -20.86
CA ASN A 134 6.09 8.97 -19.91
C ASN A 134 6.29 9.38 -18.43
N ARG A 135 5.20 9.81 -17.78
CA ARG A 135 5.10 10.07 -16.33
C ARG A 135 4.25 9.03 -15.59
N SER A 136 3.93 7.91 -16.25
CA SER A 136 3.13 6.83 -15.67
C SER A 136 3.91 6.11 -14.56
N VAL A 137 3.18 5.73 -13.50
CA VAL A 137 3.73 5.04 -12.33
C VAL A 137 3.39 3.55 -12.35
N THR A 138 2.18 3.20 -12.78
CA THR A 138 1.71 1.81 -12.89
C THR A 138 2.21 1.14 -14.18
N LYS A 139 2.45 -0.18 -14.14
CA LYS A 139 2.76 -0.97 -15.34
C LYS A 139 1.64 -0.89 -16.38
N ASP A 140 0.38 -0.99 -15.94
CA ASP A 140 -0.77 -0.87 -16.84
C ASP A 140 -0.91 0.54 -17.44
N GLY A 141 -0.54 1.59 -16.69
CA GLY A 141 -0.52 2.97 -17.20
C GLY A 141 0.58 3.19 -18.24
N VAL A 142 1.75 2.59 -18.04
CA VAL A 142 2.83 2.56 -19.05
C VAL A 142 2.36 1.85 -20.32
N ALA A 143 1.74 0.67 -20.18
CA ALA A 143 1.21 -0.09 -21.32
C ALA A 143 0.08 0.65 -22.05
N THR A 144 -0.83 1.31 -21.31
CA THR A 144 -1.92 2.10 -21.88
C THR A 144 -1.38 3.29 -22.68
N LEU A 145 -0.37 3.99 -22.14
CA LEU A 145 0.27 5.10 -22.86
C LEU A 145 0.97 4.61 -24.13
N ALA A 146 1.69 3.49 -24.07
CA ALA A 146 2.35 2.90 -25.23
C ALA A 146 1.32 2.49 -26.31
N ALA A 147 0.20 1.89 -25.90
CA ALA A 147 -0.88 1.53 -26.81
C ALA A 147 -1.52 2.75 -27.50
N GLN A 148 -1.64 3.89 -26.79
CA GLN A 148 -2.09 5.15 -27.41
C GLN A 148 -1.08 5.69 -28.42
N PHE A 149 0.23 5.57 -28.17
CA PHE A 149 1.28 5.98 -29.11
C PHE A 149 1.31 5.13 -30.37
N LEU A 150 0.93 3.85 -30.28
CA LEU A 150 0.85 2.92 -31.41
C LEU A 150 -0.52 2.93 -32.10
N SER A 151 -1.47 3.74 -31.62
CA SER A 151 -2.82 3.81 -32.16
C SER A 151 -2.94 4.87 -33.24
N ASN A 152 -3.56 4.53 -34.38
CA ASN A 152 -3.93 5.46 -35.44
C ASN A 152 -5.37 6.00 -35.30
N ASP A 153 -5.95 5.89 -34.11
CA ASP A 153 -7.31 6.35 -33.85
C ASP A 153 -7.38 7.87 -33.67
N LEU A 154 -8.06 8.54 -34.61
CA LEU A 154 -8.28 9.98 -34.61
C LEU A 154 -9.53 10.43 -33.84
N THR A 155 -10.27 9.49 -33.25
CA THR A 155 -11.49 9.83 -32.52
C THR A 155 -11.19 10.60 -31.23
N GLY A 156 -12.00 11.62 -30.95
CA GLY A 156 -11.96 12.36 -29.69
C GLY A 156 -10.68 13.16 -29.42
N ILE A 157 -9.88 13.51 -30.44
CA ILE A 157 -8.62 14.28 -30.26
C ILE A 157 -8.88 15.58 -29.48
N SER A 158 -9.91 16.34 -29.84
CA SER A 158 -10.23 17.61 -29.17
C SER A 158 -10.56 17.41 -27.68
N GLN A 159 -11.32 16.37 -27.36
CA GLN A 159 -11.67 16.01 -25.97
C GLN A 159 -10.42 15.59 -25.17
N LYS A 160 -9.50 14.83 -25.78
CA LYS A 160 -8.21 14.46 -25.17
C LYS A 160 -7.35 15.69 -24.92
N GLN A 161 -7.24 16.61 -25.88
CA GLN A 161 -6.46 17.83 -25.75
C GLN A 161 -7.01 18.75 -24.65
N GLU A 162 -8.33 18.89 -24.56
CA GLU A 162 -8.97 19.67 -23.50
C GLU A 162 -8.69 19.06 -22.11
N ALA A 163 -8.81 17.74 -21.97
CA ALA A 163 -8.47 17.03 -20.74
C ALA A 163 -6.99 17.21 -20.36
N ILE A 164 -6.06 17.14 -21.32
CA ILE A 164 -4.64 17.37 -21.09
C ILE A 164 -4.39 18.82 -20.65
N LYS A 165 -5.04 19.80 -21.30
CA LYS A 165 -4.91 21.22 -20.95
C LYS A 165 -5.41 21.48 -19.54
N GLU A 166 -6.60 20.99 -19.19
CA GLU A 166 -7.13 21.10 -17.83
C GLU A 166 -6.19 20.47 -16.80
N LEU A 167 -5.73 19.24 -17.06
CA LEU A 167 -4.81 18.56 -16.15
C LEU A 167 -3.49 19.31 -16.03
N SER A 168 -3.01 19.99 -17.08
CA SER A 168 -1.77 20.76 -17.10
C SER A 168 -1.76 21.91 -16.08
N GLU A 169 -2.93 22.49 -15.79
CA GLU A 169 -3.12 23.58 -14.82
C GLU A 169 -3.20 23.04 -13.37
N LYS A 170 -3.60 21.78 -13.18
CA LYS A 170 -3.79 21.15 -11.87
C LYS A 170 -2.53 20.45 -11.35
N ILE A 171 -1.42 21.18 -11.21
CA ILE A 171 -0.10 20.60 -10.83
C ILE A 171 -0.17 19.85 -9.49
N ASP A 172 -0.81 20.43 -8.47
CA ASP A 172 -0.93 19.82 -7.15
C ASP A 172 -1.67 18.50 -7.18
N PHE A 173 -2.77 18.42 -7.92
CA PHE A 173 -3.50 17.18 -8.13
C PHE A 173 -2.60 16.13 -8.79
N ARG A 174 -1.91 16.46 -9.90
CA ARG A 174 -1.03 15.52 -10.60
C ARG A 174 0.11 15.01 -9.70
N HIS A 175 0.70 15.88 -8.90
CA HIS A 175 1.80 15.52 -8.00
C HIS A 175 1.32 14.68 -6.83
N ASN A 176 0.21 15.07 -6.18
CA ASN A 176 -0.38 14.31 -5.08
C ASN A 176 -0.88 12.94 -5.54
N TYR A 177 -1.56 12.88 -6.69
CA TYR A 177 -2.04 11.62 -7.27
C TYR A 177 -0.85 10.71 -7.64
N GLY A 178 0.17 11.25 -8.31
CA GLY A 178 1.38 10.51 -8.66
C GLY A 178 2.19 10.06 -7.44
N GLY A 179 2.31 10.91 -6.41
CA GLY A 179 3.00 10.60 -5.15
C GLY A 179 2.28 9.55 -4.31
N ALA A 180 0.95 9.64 -4.23
CA ALA A 180 0.10 8.62 -3.63
C ALA A 180 0.27 7.29 -4.37
N THR A 181 0.15 7.32 -5.70
CA THR A 181 0.33 6.13 -6.55
C THR A 181 1.71 5.50 -6.33
N ALA A 182 2.79 6.29 -6.27
CA ALA A 182 4.14 5.78 -6.06
C ALA A 182 4.36 5.19 -4.65
N THR A 183 3.78 5.81 -3.61
CA THR A 183 3.91 5.31 -2.23
C THR A 183 3.10 4.04 -2.00
N LEU A 184 1.93 3.95 -2.63
CA LEU A 184 1.01 2.83 -2.48
C LEU A 184 1.51 1.61 -3.28
N LEU A 185 1.86 1.80 -4.55
CA LEU A 185 2.25 0.70 -5.45
C LEU A 185 3.68 0.18 -5.25
N ASN A 186 4.51 0.85 -4.45
CA ASN A 186 5.84 0.33 -4.10
C ASN A 186 5.77 -1.02 -3.34
N ASN A 187 4.58 -1.36 -2.82
CA ASN A 187 4.33 -2.60 -2.08
C ASN A 187 3.59 -3.68 -2.89
N GLU A 188 3.36 -3.48 -4.19
CA GLU A 188 2.40 -4.30 -4.90
C GLU A 188 2.94 -5.63 -5.46
N LYS A 189 2.22 -6.69 -5.11
CA LYS A 189 2.13 -7.94 -5.86
C LYS A 189 1.13 -7.73 -7.02
N ASP A 190 1.40 -8.38 -8.16
CA ASP A 190 0.63 -8.28 -9.40
C ASP A 190 -0.91 -8.33 -9.21
N PRO A 191 -1.65 -7.25 -9.53
CA PRO A 191 -3.12 -7.20 -9.47
C PRO A 191 -3.80 -8.33 -10.24
N LYS A 192 -3.21 -8.78 -11.35
CA LYS A 192 -3.75 -9.89 -12.17
C LYS A 192 -3.59 -11.23 -11.46
N GLY A 193 -2.46 -11.43 -10.77
CA GLY A 193 -2.23 -12.61 -9.92
C GLY A 193 -3.26 -12.69 -8.80
N MET A 194 -3.65 -11.56 -8.22
CA MET A 194 -4.66 -11.50 -7.17
C MET A 194 -6.06 -11.84 -7.68
N LEU A 195 -6.48 -11.27 -8.82
CA LEU A 195 -7.77 -11.60 -9.43
C LEU A 195 -7.85 -13.09 -9.80
N THR A 196 -6.76 -13.65 -10.29
CA THR A 196 -6.65 -15.08 -10.60
C THR A 196 -6.82 -15.91 -9.32
N TRP A 197 -6.17 -15.53 -8.22
CA TRP A 197 -6.29 -16.21 -6.92
C TRP A 197 -7.71 -16.18 -6.34
N ILE A 198 -8.42 -15.05 -6.43
CA ILE A 198 -9.82 -14.95 -6.00
C ILE A 198 -10.69 -15.92 -6.81
N LYS A 199 -10.49 -15.95 -8.14
CA LYS A 199 -11.28 -16.79 -9.05
C LYS A 199 -10.97 -18.29 -8.90
N SER A 200 -9.76 -18.64 -8.48
CA SER A 200 -9.31 -20.02 -8.29
C SER A 200 -9.36 -20.49 -6.84
N TYR A 201 -10.02 -19.75 -5.94
CA TYR A 201 -10.14 -20.14 -4.55
C TYR A 201 -10.99 -21.41 -4.39
N GLU A 202 -10.38 -22.45 -3.84
CA GLU A 202 -11.06 -23.67 -3.40
C GLU A 202 -11.07 -23.75 -1.87
N ALA A 203 -12.20 -24.16 -1.31
CA ALA A 203 -12.33 -24.37 0.13
C ALA A 203 -11.40 -25.51 0.59
N PHE A 204 -10.37 -25.17 1.36
CA PHE A 204 -9.35 -26.12 1.82
C PHE A 204 -9.65 -26.74 3.19
N VAL A 205 -10.72 -26.31 3.86
CA VAL A 205 -11.11 -26.73 5.21
C VAL A 205 -12.41 -27.53 5.13
N PRO A 206 -12.46 -28.78 5.62
CA PRO A 206 -13.68 -29.58 5.67
C PRO A 206 -14.76 -28.92 6.55
N SER A 207 -16.04 -29.13 6.25
CA SER A 207 -17.17 -28.57 7.03
C SER A 207 -17.16 -28.95 8.52
N LEU A 208 -16.52 -30.08 8.88
CA LEU A 208 -16.31 -30.51 10.27
C LEU A 208 -15.48 -29.53 11.11
N PHE A 209 -14.62 -28.72 10.49
CA PHE A 209 -13.77 -27.75 11.19
C PHE A 209 -14.49 -26.47 11.62
N SER A 210 -15.79 -26.33 11.34
CA SER A 210 -16.61 -25.21 11.82
C SER A 210 -16.89 -25.28 13.33
N TRP A 211 -17.09 -26.48 13.88
CA TRP A 211 -17.45 -26.70 15.29
C TRP A 211 -16.35 -27.40 16.10
N LEU A 212 -15.48 -28.16 15.43
CA LEU A 212 -14.40 -28.92 16.08
C LEU A 212 -13.41 -28.05 16.88
N PRO A 213 -12.99 -26.84 16.43
CA PRO A 213 -12.13 -25.97 17.22
C PRO A 213 -12.79 -25.44 18.49
N TRP A 214 -14.10 -25.18 18.44
CA TRP A 214 -14.87 -24.75 19.61
C TRP A 214 -14.94 -25.87 20.66
N VAL A 215 -15.24 -27.09 20.24
CA VAL A 215 -15.22 -28.27 21.13
C VAL A 215 -13.83 -28.49 21.72
N TRP A 216 -12.79 -28.40 20.89
CA TRP A 216 -11.41 -28.55 21.35
C TRP A 216 -10.98 -27.47 22.35
N PHE A 217 -11.40 -26.22 22.11
CA PHE A 217 -11.15 -25.10 23.02
C PHE A 217 -11.86 -25.30 24.37
N THR A 218 -13.13 -25.69 24.36
CA THR A 218 -13.89 -25.97 25.59
C THR A 218 -13.28 -27.14 26.37
N VAL A 219 -12.90 -28.22 25.69
CA VAL A 219 -12.22 -29.38 26.31
C VAL A 219 -10.87 -28.97 26.91
N SER A 220 -10.10 -28.12 26.22
CA SER A 220 -8.80 -27.64 26.71
C SER A 220 -8.95 -26.77 27.97
N ILE A 221 -9.97 -25.90 28.02
CA ILE A 221 -10.29 -25.10 29.21
C ILE A 221 -10.71 -26.00 30.37
N LEU A 222 -11.62 -26.96 30.14
CA LEU A 222 -12.08 -27.88 31.17
C LEU A 222 -10.94 -28.73 31.74
N LEU A 223 -10.05 -29.23 30.89
CA LEU A 223 -8.85 -29.96 31.33
C LEU A 223 -7.86 -29.05 32.08
N GLY A 224 -7.72 -27.78 31.68
CA GLY A 224 -6.91 -26.81 32.41
C GLY A 224 -7.45 -26.54 33.81
N VAL A 225 -8.76 -26.33 33.95
CA VAL A 225 -9.43 -26.15 35.25
C VAL A 225 -9.33 -27.42 36.11
N ALA A 226 -9.50 -28.60 35.51
CA ALA A 226 -9.40 -29.87 36.22
C ALA A 226 -7.96 -30.18 36.69
N TYR A 227 -6.94 -29.75 35.94
CA TYR A 227 -5.53 -29.81 36.35
C TYR A 227 -5.26 -28.91 37.57
N PHE A 228 -5.78 -27.68 37.58
CA PHE A 228 -5.63 -26.77 38.74
C PHE A 228 -6.30 -27.27 40.03
N ASN A 229 -7.27 -28.18 39.91
CA ASN A 229 -7.95 -28.81 41.05
C ASN A 229 -7.40 -30.20 41.41
N ASP A 230 -6.24 -30.61 40.85
CA ASP A 230 -5.60 -31.93 41.04
C ASP A 230 -6.46 -33.14 40.62
N TRP A 231 -7.48 -32.94 39.79
CA TRP A 231 -8.38 -34.03 39.34
C TRP A 231 -7.80 -34.82 38.16
N VAL A 232 -6.80 -34.27 37.46
CA VAL A 232 -6.26 -34.84 36.23
C VAL A 232 -4.73 -34.76 36.21
N ASN A 233 -4.07 -35.86 35.84
CA ASN A 233 -2.63 -35.93 35.70
C ASN A 233 -2.12 -35.03 34.54
N GLY A 234 -1.05 -34.28 34.77
CA GLY A 234 -0.45 -33.34 33.79
C GLY A 234 -0.07 -33.96 32.44
N TYR A 235 0.13 -35.29 32.37
CA TYR A 235 0.35 -35.98 31.09
C TYR A 235 -0.87 -35.94 30.16
N ILE A 236 -2.10 -36.03 30.70
CA ILE A 236 -3.34 -36.01 29.90
C ILE A 236 -3.58 -34.60 29.32
N PHE A 237 -3.34 -33.58 30.15
CA PHE A 237 -3.39 -32.18 29.72
C PHE A 237 -2.34 -31.90 28.64
N SER A 238 -1.11 -32.36 28.83
CA SER A 238 -0.02 -32.21 27.85
C SER A 238 -0.33 -32.93 26.54
N ALA A 239 -0.85 -34.16 26.59
CA ALA A 239 -1.23 -34.92 25.40
C ALA A 239 -2.35 -34.23 24.59
N ALA A 240 -3.36 -33.69 25.27
CA ALA A 240 -4.39 -32.88 24.62
C ALA A 240 -3.80 -31.59 24.02
N PHE A 241 -2.95 -30.87 24.75
CA PHE A 241 -2.32 -29.66 24.23
C PHE A 241 -1.49 -29.93 22.96
N PHE A 242 -0.59 -30.94 23.00
CA PHE A 242 0.26 -31.28 21.86
C PHE A 242 -0.52 -31.89 20.69
N GLY A 243 -1.59 -32.66 20.96
CA GLY A 243 -2.48 -33.17 19.91
C GLY A 243 -3.15 -32.05 19.12
N GLY A 244 -3.64 -31.02 19.82
CA GLY A 244 -4.24 -29.84 19.18
C GLY A 244 -3.21 -29.04 18.39
N LEU A 245 -1.99 -28.94 18.92
CA LEU A 245 -0.87 -28.28 18.24
C LEU A 245 -0.48 -29.02 16.96
N ALA A 246 -0.46 -30.35 16.96
CA ALA A 246 -0.11 -31.16 15.78
C ALA A 246 -1.15 -31.02 14.66
N VAL A 247 -2.45 -31.03 15.00
CA VAL A 247 -3.52 -30.80 14.03
C VAL A 247 -3.44 -29.39 13.46
N THR A 248 -3.25 -28.38 14.32
CA THR A 248 -3.10 -26.98 13.88
C THR A 248 -1.86 -26.82 12.99
N GLY A 249 -0.74 -27.42 13.38
CA GLY A 249 0.52 -27.40 12.63
C GLY A 249 0.42 -27.98 11.22
N LYS A 250 -0.46 -28.97 11.00
CA LYS A 250 -0.73 -29.52 9.66
C LYS A 250 -1.36 -28.50 8.71
N TYR A 251 -2.20 -27.60 9.23
CA TYR A 251 -2.93 -26.60 8.44
C TYR A 251 -2.30 -25.20 8.49
N ILE A 252 -1.35 -24.95 9.40
CA ILE A 252 -0.78 -23.62 9.62
C ILE A 252 -0.20 -23.01 8.35
N LYS A 253 0.50 -23.81 7.52
CA LYS A 253 1.04 -23.32 6.24
C LYS A 253 -0.05 -22.80 5.29
N ARG A 254 -1.19 -23.49 5.22
CA ARG A 254 -2.33 -23.10 4.36
C ARG A 254 -3.04 -21.87 4.92
N ILE A 255 -3.22 -21.82 6.24
CA ILE A 255 -3.83 -20.67 6.91
C ILE A 255 -2.95 -19.42 6.73
N THR A 256 -1.64 -19.54 6.93
CA THR A 256 -0.70 -18.42 6.75
C THR A 256 -0.66 -17.96 5.29
N ALA A 257 -0.66 -18.88 4.32
CA ALA A 257 -0.72 -18.53 2.90
C ALA A 257 -2.03 -17.80 2.53
N PHE A 258 -3.16 -18.30 3.03
CA PHE A 258 -4.48 -17.68 2.84
C PHE A 258 -4.54 -16.28 3.47
N SER A 259 -4.10 -16.15 4.73
CA SER A 259 -4.04 -14.86 5.43
C SER A 259 -3.13 -13.88 4.70
N ALA A 260 -1.98 -14.32 4.18
CA ALA A 260 -1.07 -13.46 3.42
C ALA A 260 -1.72 -12.93 2.13
N ASN A 261 -2.51 -13.76 1.44
CA ASN A 261 -3.24 -13.35 0.23
C ASN A 261 -4.40 -12.40 0.57
N ILE A 262 -5.19 -12.66 1.62
CA ILE A 262 -6.22 -11.73 2.10
C ILE A 262 -5.62 -10.39 2.50
N SER A 263 -4.55 -10.39 3.30
CA SER A 263 -3.91 -9.13 3.71
C SER A 263 -3.37 -8.35 2.51
N SER A 264 -2.89 -9.04 1.47
CA SER A 264 -2.48 -8.36 0.23
C SER A 264 -3.67 -7.75 -0.52
N LEU A 265 -4.83 -8.40 -0.50
CA LEU A 265 -6.06 -7.93 -1.11
C LEU A 265 -6.67 -6.74 -0.37
N GLU A 266 -6.69 -6.79 0.96
CA GLU A 266 -7.07 -5.65 1.78
C GLU A 266 -6.17 -4.44 1.50
N LEU A 267 -4.85 -4.66 1.42
CA LEU A 267 -3.90 -3.62 1.08
C LEU A 267 -4.18 -3.04 -0.32
N PHE A 268 -4.42 -3.88 -1.33
CA PHE A 268 -4.78 -3.46 -2.68
C PHE A 268 -6.03 -2.56 -2.68
N PHE A 269 -7.12 -2.99 -2.05
CA PHE A 269 -8.34 -2.20 -1.98
C PHE A 269 -8.16 -0.87 -1.22
N GLN A 270 -7.44 -0.89 -0.09
CA GLN A 270 -7.13 0.34 0.67
C GLN A 270 -6.31 1.33 -0.16
N GLN A 271 -5.37 0.85 -0.97
CA GLN A 271 -4.53 1.67 -1.82
C GLN A 271 -5.32 2.29 -2.97
N TYR A 272 -6.07 1.49 -3.73
CA TYR A 272 -6.89 1.99 -4.83
C TYR A 272 -8.02 2.91 -4.36
N SER A 273 -8.61 2.64 -3.20
CA SER A 273 -9.61 3.50 -2.55
C SER A 273 -9.10 4.94 -2.37
N GLN A 274 -7.84 5.13 -1.95
CA GLN A 274 -7.28 6.46 -1.77
C GLN A 274 -7.10 7.21 -3.10
N LEU A 275 -6.74 6.50 -4.17
CA LEU A 275 -6.62 7.07 -5.51
C LEU A 275 -8.01 7.45 -6.07
N ILE A 276 -9.01 6.59 -5.89
CA ILE A 276 -10.40 6.88 -6.25
C ILE A 276 -10.90 8.11 -5.50
N LEU A 277 -10.72 8.18 -4.18
CA LEU A 277 -11.10 9.34 -3.37
C LEU A 277 -10.41 10.64 -3.84
N ALA A 278 -9.17 10.56 -4.34
CA ALA A 278 -8.49 11.73 -4.88
C ALA A 278 -9.18 12.22 -6.17
N VAL A 279 -9.60 11.32 -7.05
CA VAL A 279 -10.37 11.64 -8.28
C VAL A 279 -11.78 12.13 -7.93
N GLU A 280 -12.42 11.54 -6.92
CA GLU A 280 -13.77 11.92 -6.47
C GLU A 280 -13.80 13.36 -5.92
N LYS A 281 -12.80 13.73 -5.11
CA LYS A 281 -12.71 15.06 -4.49
C LYS A 281 -12.35 16.17 -5.48
N GLU A 282 -11.67 15.83 -6.58
CA GLU A 282 -11.27 16.79 -7.59
C GLU A 282 -12.46 17.13 -8.51
N SER A 283 -12.58 18.42 -8.86
CA SER A 283 -13.58 18.89 -9.84
C SER A 283 -12.95 18.93 -11.23
N PHE A 284 -13.61 18.29 -12.19
CA PHE A 284 -13.19 18.28 -13.60
C PHE A 284 -14.18 19.07 -14.47
N LYS A 285 -13.68 19.71 -15.51
CA LYS A 285 -14.47 20.50 -16.48
C LYS A 285 -14.58 19.83 -17.85
N SER A 286 -13.54 19.14 -18.28
CA SER A 286 -13.52 18.47 -19.58
C SER A 286 -14.44 17.25 -19.60
N ASP A 287 -15.18 17.09 -20.70
CA ASP A 287 -16.15 16.01 -20.88
C ASP A 287 -15.53 14.63 -20.72
N LEU A 288 -14.27 14.46 -21.18
CA LEU A 288 -13.55 13.20 -21.07
C LEU A 288 -13.25 12.85 -19.61
N LEU A 289 -12.78 13.80 -18.79
CA LEU A 289 -12.46 13.54 -17.38
C LEU A 289 -13.73 13.35 -16.55
N ILE A 290 -14.80 14.09 -16.85
CA ILE A 290 -16.12 13.89 -16.23
C ILE A 290 -16.64 12.49 -16.58
N GLY A 291 -16.55 12.08 -17.85
CA GLY A 291 -16.95 10.74 -18.30
C GLY A 291 -16.10 9.61 -17.71
N LEU A 292 -14.82 9.84 -17.44
CA LEU A 292 -13.97 8.88 -16.72
C LEU A 292 -14.33 8.81 -15.24
N LYS A 293 -14.60 9.95 -14.60
CA LYS A 293 -15.05 10.02 -13.20
C LYS A 293 -16.38 9.30 -13.01
N SER A 294 -17.35 9.50 -13.91
CA SER A 294 -18.66 8.84 -13.81
C SER A 294 -18.60 7.32 -13.97
N ARG A 295 -17.61 6.77 -14.67
CA ARG A 295 -17.38 5.31 -14.74
C ARG A 295 -16.85 4.70 -13.44
N ILE A 296 -16.23 5.52 -12.60
CA ILE A 296 -15.69 5.11 -11.30
C ILE A 296 -16.76 5.26 -10.21
N MET A 297 -17.68 6.22 -10.38
CA MET A 297 -18.83 6.44 -9.50
C MET A 297 -19.94 5.42 -9.80
N VAL A 298 -20.30 4.57 -8.85
CA VAL A 298 -21.50 3.73 -8.95
C VAL A 298 -22.70 4.57 -8.47
N GLY A 299 -23.30 5.33 -9.40
CA GLY A 299 -24.39 6.28 -9.11
C GLY A 299 -23.94 7.63 -8.53
N ASP A 300 -24.87 8.39 -7.93
CA ASP A 300 -24.60 9.63 -7.17
C ASP A 300 -23.96 9.37 -5.79
N THR A 301 -23.70 8.10 -5.46
CA THR A 301 -23.08 7.66 -4.22
C THR A 301 -21.59 7.35 -4.40
N PRO A 302 -20.72 7.72 -3.43
CA PRO A 302 -19.31 7.40 -3.49
C PRO A 302 -19.10 5.89 -3.57
N ALA A 303 -18.26 5.38 -4.48
CA ALA A 303 -17.99 3.94 -4.60
C ALA A 303 -17.44 3.30 -3.30
N LEU A 304 -16.99 4.13 -2.36
CA LEU A 304 -16.53 3.73 -1.04
C LEU A 304 -17.61 3.47 0.01
N SER A 305 -18.86 3.91 -0.19
CA SER A 305 -19.94 3.61 0.77
C SER A 305 -20.29 2.13 0.77
N ASP A 306 -20.20 1.48 -0.39
CA ASP A 306 -20.64 0.11 -0.60
C ASP A 306 -19.54 -0.91 -0.28
N LEU A 307 -18.28 -0.48 -0.20
CA LEU A 307 -17.15 -1.32 0.23
C LEU A 307 -16.99 -1.39 1.76
N LYS A 308 -17.72 -0.56 2.51
CA LYS A 308 -17.69 -0.53 3.99
C LYS A 308 -18.88 -1.24 4.64
N SER A 309 -19.87 -1.68 3.86
CA SER A 309 -20.99 -2.54 4.31
C SER A 309 -20.64 -4.01 4.13
#